data_AF-A0AAV4NV48-F1
#
_entry.id   AF-A0AAV4NV48-F1
#
_cell.length_a   1.000
_cell.length_b   1.000
_cell.length_c   1.000
_cell.angle_alpha   90.00
_cell.angle_beta   90.00
_cell.angle_gamma   90.00
#
_symmetry.space_group_name_H-M   'P 1'
#
loop_
_entity.id
_entity.type
_entity.pdbx_description
1 polymer ?
#
loop_
_entity_poly.entity_id
_entity_poly.type
_entity_poly.pdbx_seq_one_letter_code
_entity_poly.pdbx_strand_id
1 'polypeptide(L)'
;MGKCKPKVLENALTKDELMLMTVSEIVQELIKAHKNKVNVNVNRLKCDVSSKYGLDSQPRLTDIIAAVPSDYKKLLLPKLKAKPVRTASGIASIAVMCKPHRCPHINMTGNVCVYCPGGPDSDFEYSTQSYTGKEPTSIRAIENRYDPYLQTRKRIEQYEENGHNYDKVEFIIMGGTFMSLPEDYRDYFIRNLHDALSGHTSTSVDEAVKYSELSKTKCIGMTIETRPDYCLKRHLSDMLKYGCTRLEIGVQSVYEDVARDTNRGHTKKLFVRLFNWPKTAALK
;
A
#
# COMPACT_ATOMS: atom_id res chain seq x y z
N MET A 1 24.09 -23.25 -14.00
CA MET A 1 24.47 -23.99 -12.79
C MET A 1 25.96 -23.81 -12.55
N GLY A 2 26.35 -22.94 -11.63
CA GLY A 2 27.75 -22.80 -11.17
C GLY A 2 27.75 -22.90 -9.66
N LYS A 3 28.11 -24.06 -9.12
CA LYS A 3 28.17 -24.28 -7.67
C LYS A 3 29.43 -23.59 -7.12
N CYS A 4 29.26 -22.49 -6.39
CA CYS A 4 30.32 -21.96 -5.51
C CYS A 4 30.44 -22.90 -4.31
N LYS A 5 31.62 -23.50 -4.11
CA LYS A 5 31.95 -24.26 -2.91
C LYS A 5 32.40 -23.28 -1.81
N PRO A 6 31.91 -23.38 -0.56
CA PRO A 6 32.36 -22.52 0.52
C PRO A 6 33.74 -22.98 1.02
N LYS A 7 34.66 -22.03 1.25
CA LYS A 7 35.86 -22.27 2.05
C LYS A 7 35.46 -22.10 3.52
N VAL A 8 35.61 -23.18 4.29
CA VAL A 8 35.27 -23.24 5.73
C VAL A 8 36.25 -22.35 6.50
N LEU A 9 35.75 -21.28 7.11
CA LEU A 9 36.46 -20.50 8.11
C LEU A 9 36.13 -21.10 9.48
N GLU A 10 37.14 -21.72 10.10
CA GLU A 10 37.11 -22.23 11.47
C GLU A 10 37.03 -21.06 12.46
N ASN A 11 35.81 -20.78 12.94
CA ASN A 11 35.47 -20.29 14.28
C ASN A 11 33.95 -20.15 14.31
N ALA A 12 33.30 -20.71 15.34
CA ALA A 12 31.85 -20.88 15.43
C ALA A 12 31.10 -19.54 15.64
N LEU A 13 31.18 -18.66 14.65
CA LEU A 13 30.32 -17.49 14.51
C LEU A 13 28.92 -17.96 14.11
N THR A 14 27.92 -17.38 14.75
CA THR A 14 26.52 -17.61 14.40
C THR A 14 26.23 -17.09 12.99
N LYS A 15 25.19 -17.63 12.35
CA LYS A 15 24.78 -17.23 10.99
C LYS A 15 24.50 -15.71 10.91
N ASP A 16 23.99 -15.13 11.99
CA ASP A 16 23.69 -13.70 12.10
C ASP A 16 24.96 -12.84 12.20
N GLU A 17 25.97 -13.30 12.95
CA GLU A 17 27.28 -12.63 13.03
C GLU A 17 28.00 -12.64 11.67
N LEU A 18 27.95 -13.77 10.94
CA LEU A 18 28.49 -13.86 9.58
C LEU A 18 27.76 -12.93 8.61
N MET A 19 26.44 -12.80 8.74
CA MET A 19 25.65 -11.85 7.94
C MET A 19 26.05 -10.40 8.23
N LEU A 20 26.21 -10.04 9.51
CA LEU A 20 26.68 -8.71 9.93
C LEU A 20 28.07 -8.37 9.39
N MET A 21 29.02 -9.32 9.48
CA MET A 21 30.37 -9.15 8.92
C MET A 21 30.34 -8.95 7.41
N THR A 22 29.52 -9.74 6.71
CA THR A 22 29.34 -9.65 5.25
C THR A 22 28.79 -8.27 4.86
N VAL A 23 27.76 -7.80 5.57
CA VAL A 23 27.15 -6.47 5.32
C VAL A 23 28.16 -5.35 5.58
N SER A 24 28.92 -5.43 6.68
CA SER A 24 29.97 -4.47 7.02
C SER A 24 31.05 -4.39 5.94
N GLU A 25 31.55 -5.53 5.45
CA GLU A 25 32.57 -5.56 4.40
C GLU A 25 32.03 -5.01 3.06
N ILE A 26 30.78 -5.31 2.69
CA ILE A 26 30.13 -4.72 1.52
C ILE A 26 30.09 -3.18 1.63
N VAL A 27 29.70 -2.64 2.78
CA VAL A 27 29.64 -1.19 3.00
C VAL A 27 31.03 -0.56 2.91
N GLN A 28 32.06 -1.18 3.48
CA GLN A 28 33.43 -0.68 3.40
C GLN A 28 33.95 -0.64 1.96
N GLU A 29 33.71 -1.69 1.18
CA GLU A 29 34.11 -1.74 -0.23
C GLU A 29 33.35 -0.71 -1.08
N LEU A 30 32.07 -0.47 -0.80
CA LEU A 30 31.30 0.61 -1.44
C LEU A 30 31.86 2.00 -1.11
N ILE A 31 32.29 2.24 0.14
CA ILE A 31 32.92 3.51 0.54
C ILE A 31 34.27 3.69 -0.17
N LYS A 32 35.12 2.66 -0.21
CA LYS A 32 36.41 2.71 -0.92
C LYS A 32 36.22 2.98 -2.41
N ALA A 33 35.30 2.25 -3.05
CA ALA A 33 34.98 2.44 -4.46
C ALA A 33 34.48 3.86 -4.74
N HIS A 34 33.67 4.42 -3.84
CA HIS A 34 33.19 5.79 -3.97
C HIS A 34 34.32 6.82 -3.86
N LYS A 35 35.22 6.67 -2.86
CA LYS A 35 36.41 7.54 -2.72
C LYS A 35 37.30 7.49 -3.95
N ASN A 36 37.42 6.33 -4.56
CA ASN A 36 38.22 6.11 -5.77
C ASN A 36 37.48 6.43 -7.08
N LYS A 37 36.23 6.93 -7.02
CA LYS A 37 35.36 7.23 -8.17
C LYS A 37 35.16 6.05 -9.15
N VAL A 38 35.26 4.81 -8.66
CA VAL A 38 35.05 3.60 -9.47
C VAL A 38 33.56 3.21 -9.43
N ASN A 39 32.99 2.87 -10.58
CA ASN A 39 31.66 2.29 -10.65
C ASN A 39 31.71 0.81 -10.29
N VAL A 40 31.02 0.42 -9.22
CA VAL A 40 30.96 -0.98 -8.76
C VAL A 40 29.58 -1.54 -9.01
N ASN A 41 29.55 -2.74 -9.59
CA ASN A 41 28.31 -3.50 -9.74
C ASN A 41 27.94 -4.11 -8.38
N VAL A 42 26.91 -3.55 -7.74
CA VAL A 42 26.44 -3.93 -6.40
C VAL A 42 26.05 -5.40 -6.33
N ASN A 43 25.45 -5.96 -7.39
CA ASN A 43 25.05 -7.38 -7.39
C ASN A 43 26.26 -8.31 -7.41
N ARG A 44 27.31 -7.94 -8.16
CA ARG A 44 28.55 -8.73 -8.20
C ARG A 44 29.28 -8.66 -6.85
N LEU A 45 29.38 -7.47 -6.27
CA LEU A 45 29.98 -7.28 -4.94
C LEU A 45 29.26 -8.12 -3.87
N LYS A 46 27.92 -8.15 -3.90
CA LYS A 46 27.13 -9.00 -3.00
C LYS A 46 27.45 -10.48 -3.17
N CYS A 47 27.55 -10.98 -4.41
CA CYS A 47 27.94 -12.36 -4.68
C CYS A 47 29.34 -12.68 -4.15
N ASP A 48 30.31 -11.82 -4.44
CA ASP A 48 31.72 -12.06 -4.12
C ASP A 48 31.94 -12.09 -2.59
N VAL A 49 31.38 -11.11 -1.87
CA VAL A 49 31.52 -11.04 -0.40
C VAL A 49 30.70 -12.14 0.29
N SER A 50 29.49 -12.45 -0.18
CA SER A 50 28.69 -13.57 0.39
C SER A 50 29.38 -14.91 0.20
N SER A 51 30.08 -15.11 -0.92
CA SER A 51 30.86 -16.32 -1.18
C SER A 51 32.10 -16.42 -0.30
N LYS A 52 32.74 -15.29 0.03
CA LYS A 52 33.89 -15.22 0.95
C LYS A 52 33.53 -15.70 2.36
N TYR A 53 32.34 -15.35 2.84
CA TYR A 53 31.83 -15.76 4.16
C TYR A 53 31.00 -17.05 4.14
N GLY A 54 30.80 -17.68 2.98
CA GLY A 54 30.10 -18.96 2.87
C GLY A 54 28.59 -18.90 3.15
N LEU A 55 27.94 -17.76 2.91
CA LEU A 55 26.50 -17.59 3.15
C LEU A 55 25.65 -18.27 2.06
N ASP A 56 24.60 -18.99 2.46
CA ASP A 56 23.63 -19.61 1.54
C ASP A 56 22.77 -18.58 0.80
N SER A 57 22.56 -17.42 1.41
CA SER A 57 21.68 -16.35 0.93
C SER A 57 22.41 -15.03 0.92
N GLN A 58 22.15 -14.21 -0.11
CA GLN A 58 22.70 -12.86 -0.17
C GLN A 58 22.00 -11.93 0.83
N PRO A 59 22.72 -10.96 1.41
CA PRO A 59 22.11 -9.94 2.26
C PRO A 59 21.07 -9.14 1.47
N ARG A 60 19.98 -8.72 2.12
CA ARG A 60 18.98 -7.88 1.46
C ARG A 60 19.56 -6.49 1.27
N LEU A 61 19.07 -5.78 0.26
CA LEU A 61 19.54 -4.42 -0.01
C LEU A 61 19.17 -3.46 1.13
N THR A 62 18.04 -3.71 1.79
CA THR A 62 17.59 -3.00 3.01
C THR A 62 18.60 -3.12 4.14
N ASP A 63 19.14 -4.33 4.38
CA ASP A 63 20.11 -4.58 5.44
C ASP A 63 21.44 -3.83 5.16
N ILE A 64 21.86 -3.78 3.89
CA ILE A 64 23.02 -3.00 3.46
C ILE A 64 22.78 -1.50 3.66
N ILE A 65 21.61 -0.98 3.28
CA ILE A 65 21.24 0.43 3.45
C ILE A 65 21.22 0.84 4.93
N ALA A 66 20.71 -0.03 5.81
CA ALA A 66 20.65 0.21 7.25
C ALA A 66 22.05 0.29 7.88
N ALA A 67 23.02 -0.49 7.37
CA ALA A 67 24.39 -0.51 7.86
C ALA A 67 25.28 0.64 7.34
N VAL A 68 24.79 1.48 6.41
CA VAL A 68 25.57 2.62 5.91
C VAL A 68 25.69 3.70 6.99
N PRO A 69 26.91 4.16 7.34
CA PRO A 69 27.12 5.26 8.28
C PRO A 69 26.39 6.54 7.83
N SER A 70 25.89 7.33 8.78
CA SER A 70 25.12 8.57 8.55
C SER A 70 25.80 9.53 7.57
N ASP A 71 27.11 9.65 7.65
CA ASP A 71 27.93 10.57 6.85
C ASP A 71 27.94 10.20 5.36
N TYR A 72 27.85 8.90 5.05
CA TYR A 72 27.86 8.37 3.69
C TYR A 72 26.46 8.04 3.18
N LYS A 73 25.43 8.10 4.05
CA LYS A 73 24.05 7.73 3.73
C LYS A 73 23.51 8.56 2.56
N LYS A 74 23.72 9.89 2.56
CA LYS A 74 23.31 10.79 1.47
C LYS A 74 23.99 10.47 0.12
N LEU A 75 25.21 9.94 0.14
CA LEU A 75 26.04 9.69 -1.04
C LEU A 75 25.78 8.31 -1.65
N LEU A 76 25.57 7.29 -0.81
CA LEU A 76 25.44 5.90 -1.24
C LEU A 76 23.98 5.48 -1.49
N LEU A 77 23.00 6.07 -0.79
CA LEU A 77 21.57 5.79 -1.00
C LEU A 77 21.15 5.85 -2.48
N PRO A 78 21.50 6.91 -3.27
CA PRO A 78 21.10 6.98 -4.67
C PRO A 78 21.62 5.83 -5.54
N LYS A 79 22.81 5.29 -5.22
CA LYS A 79 23.44 4.18 -5.96
C LYS A 79 22.93 2.81 -5.53
N LEU A 80 22.43 2.71 -4.30
CA LEU A 80 21.93 1.48 -3.69
C LEU A 80 20.43 1.31 -3.82
N LYS A 81 19.69 2.26 -4.39
CA LYS A 81 18.27 2.05 -4.67
C LYS A 81 18.12 0.90 -5.67
N ALA A 82 17.42 -0.16 -5.26
CA ALA A 82 16.87 -1.13 -6.21
C ALA A 82 16.15 -0.35 -7.30
N LYS A 83 16.29 -0.81 -8.56
CA LYS A 83 15.77 -0.18 -9.78
C LYS A 83 14.57 0.74 -9.49
N PRO A 84 14.54 1.98 -10.01
CA PRO A 84 13.39 2.89 -9.86
C PRO A 84 12.19 2.33 -10.63
N VAL A 85 11.58 1.25 -10.14
CA VAL A 85 10.43 0.62 -10.75
C VAL A 85 9.23 1.03 -9.90
N ARG A 86 8.42 1.92 -10.49
CA ARG A 86 7.13 2.46 -10.04
C ARG A 86 7.06 3.73 -9.19
N THR A 87 8.14 4.28 -8.64
CA THR A 87 8.13 5.64 -8.03
C THR A 87 8.83 6.70 -8.88
N ALA A 88 8.93 6.50 -10.20
CA ALA A 88 9.42 7.54 -11.12
C ALA A 88 8.52 8.80 -11.12
N SER A 89 7.23 8.65 -10.78
CA SER A 89 6.28 9.76 -10.68
C SER A 89 6.38 10.58 -9.38
N GLY A 90 7.20 10.14 -8.41
CA GLY A 90 7.34 10.83 -7.12
C GLY A 90 6.10 10.79 -6.22
N ILE A 91 5.17 9.86 -6.46
CA ILE A 91 3.94 9.65 -5.68
C ILE A 91 3.97 8.24 -5.07
N ALA A 92 3.80 8.14 -3.76
CA ALA A 92 3.68 6.89 -3.04
C ALA A 92 2.20 6.49 -2.92
N SER A 93 1.81 5.39 -3.57
CA SER A 93 0.45 4.87 -3.52
C SER A 93 0.25 3.95 -2.32
N ILE A 94 -0.64 4.34 -1.40
CA ILE A 94 -0.98 3.57 -0.20
C ILE A 94 -2.40 3.03 -0.36
N ALA A 95 -2.49 1.73 -0.65
CA ALA A 95 -3.76 1.02 -0.69
C ALA A 95 -4.10 0.47 0.70
N VAL A 96 -5.29 0.81 1.21
CA VAL A 96 -5.81 0.42 2.53
C VAL A 96 -7.16 -0.26 2.37
N MET A 97 -7.48 -1.17 3.29
CA MET A 97 -8.78 -1.85 3.32
C MET A 97 -9.57 -1.45 4.57
N CYS A 98 -10.85 -1.16 4.36
CA CYS A 98 -11.79 -0.99 5.46
C CYS A 98 -12.18 -2.34 6.08
N LYS A 99 -12.82 -2.31 7.26
CA LYS A 99 -13.25 -3.54 7.95
C LYS A 99 -14.10 -4.44 7.03
N PRO A 100 -13.94 -5.78 7.13
CA PRO A 100 -14.85 -6.71 6.49
C PRO A 100 -16.30 -6.44 6.92
N HIS A 101 -17.19 -6.28 5.94
CA HIS A 101 -18.61 -6.06 6.17
C HIS A 101 -19.42 -6.60 5.00
N ARG A 102 -20.69 -6.91 5.27
CA ARG A 102 -21.62 -7.42 4.26
C ARG A 102 -21.99 -6.32 3.27
N CYS A 103 -22.10 -6.70 2.00
CA CYS A 103 -22.52 -5.80 0.94
C CYS A 103 -24.00 -5.38 1.13
N PRO A 104 -24.37 -4.10 1.01
CA PRO A 104 -25.70 -3.61 1.38
C PRO A 104 -26.85 -4.18 0.56
N HIS A 105 -26.62 -4.54 -0.71
CA HIS A 105 -27.66 -5.12 -1.56
C HIS A 105 -28.11 -6.52 -1.14
N ILE A 106 -27.37 -7.21 -0.26
CA ILE A 106 -27.80 -8.51 0.28
C ILE A 106 -29.16 -8.36 0.97
N ASN A 107 -29.41 -7.23 1.64
CA ASN A 107 -30.69 -6.95 2.29
C ASN A 107 -31.87 -6.83 1.30
N MET A 108 -31.59 -6.56 0.02
CA MET A 108 -32.61 -6.40 -1.03
C MET A 108 -32.72 -7.64 -1.92
N THR A 109 -31.60 -8.31 -2.19
CA THR A 109 -31.50 -9.40 -3.17
C THR A 109 -31.35 -10.77 -2.53
N GLY A 110 -31.12 -10.84 -1.22
CA GLY A 110 -30.93 -12.07 -0.46
C GLY A 110 -29.51 -12.63 -0.49
N ASN A 111 -28.74 -12.40 -1.55
CA ASN A 111 -27.41 -13.00 -1.77
C ASN A 111 -26.38 -11.98 -2.27
N VAL A 112 -25.10 -12.38 -2.28
CA VAL A 112 -24.00 -11.61 -2.90
C VAL A 112 -24.03 -11.71 -4.44
N CYS A 113 -23.19 -10.92 -5.13
CA CYS A 113 -22.99 -11.06 -6.57
C CYS A 113 -22.39 -12.44 -6.88
N VAL A 114 -22.82 -13.07 -7.98
CA VAL A 114 -22.46 -14.46 -8.35
C VAL A 114 -20.95 -14.70 -8.44
N TYR A 115 -20.17 -13.72 -8.90
CA TYR A 115 -18.72 -13.84 -9.10
C TYR A 115 -17.90 -13.27 -7.93
N CYS A 116 -18.52 -12.86 -6.83
CA CYS A 116 -17.80 -12.26 -5.71
C CYS A 116 -17.14 -13.37 -4.86
N PRO A 117 -15.80 -13.48 -4.82
CA PRO A 117 -15.16 -14.65 -4.22
C PRO A 117 -15.18 -14.63 -2.69
N GLY A 118 -14.92 -13.47 -2.07
CA GLY A 118 -14.72 -13.36 -0.62
C GLY A 118 -15.68 -12.41 0.07
N GLY A 119 -15.42 -12.18 1.35
CA GLY A 119 -16.28 -11.44 2.27
C GLY A 119 -16.63 -12.22 3.53
N PRO A 120 -17.39 -11.61 4.46
CA PRO A 120 -17.71 -12.23 5.76
C PRO A 120 -18.47 -13.56 5.68
N ASP A 121 -19.21 -13.79 4.60
CA ASP A 121 -20.04 -14.99 4.39
C ASP A 121 -19.37 -16.00 3.44
N SER A 122 -18.05 -15.92 3.27
CA SER A 122 -17.27 -16.81 2.40
C SER A 122 -16.34 -17.72 3.19
N ASP A 123 -15.79 -18.74 2.54
CA ASP A 123 -14.78 -19.64 3.12
C ASP A 123 -13.42 -18.93 3.36
N PHE A 124 -13.25 -17.70 2.88
CA PHE A 124 -12.04 -16.92 3.06
C PHE A 124 -12.07 -16.16 4.39
N GLU A 125 -11.38 -16.71 5.38
CA GLU A 125 -11.29 -16.13 6.73
C GLU A 125 -10.82 -14.67 6.71
N TYR A 126 -11.55 -13.84 7.46
CA TYR A 126 -11.27 -12.41 7.67
C TYR A 126 -11.10 -11.60 6.37
N SER A 127 -11.62 -12.06 5.23
CA SER A 127 -11.48 -11.35 3.96
C SER A 127 -12.49 -10.21 3.80
N THR A 128 -12.09 -9.12 3.16
CA THR A 128 -13.01 -8.07 2.70
C THR A 128 -13.81 -8.53 1.50
N GLN A 129 -15.01 -7.96 1.32
CA GLN A 129 -15.88 -8.32 0.21
C GLN A 129 -15.14 -8.18 -1.13
N SER A 130 -15.23 -9.21 -1.97
CA SER A 130 -14.55 -9.32 -3.29
C SER A 130 -13.07 -9.69 -3.28
N TYR A 131 -12.44 -9.83 -2.12
CA TYR A 131 -11.02 -10.19 -1.99
C TYR A 131 -10.85 -11.56 -1.34
N THR A 132 -9.77 -12.28 -1.66
CA THR A 132 -9.53 -13.64 -1.12
C THR A 132 -8.72 -13.65 0.18
N GLY A 133 -8.14 -12.51 0.57
CA GLY A 133 -7.26 -12.43 1.74
C GLY A 133 -5.79 -12.73 1.43
N LYS A 134 -5.50 -13.29 0.24
CA LYS A 134 -4.14 -13.68 -0.18
C LYS A 134 -3.41 -12.58 -0.93
N GLU A 135 -4.10 -11.50 -1.31
CA GLU A 135 -3.48 -10.38 -1.99
C GLU A 135 -2.55 -9.64 -1.03
N PRO A 136 -1.41 -9.07 -1.49
CA PRO A 136 -0.46 -8.43 -0.59
C PRO A 136 -1.07 -7.33 0.28
N THR A 137 -2.06 -6.60 -0.24
CA THR A 137 -2.74 -5.58 0.54
C THR A 137 -3.72 -6.17 1.55
N SER A 138 -4.44 -7.24 1.19
CA SER A 138 -5.32 -7.97 2.09
C SER A 138 -4.53 -8.56 3.26
N ILE A 139 -3.38 -9.20 3.00
CA ILE A 139 -2.49 -9.74 4.04
C ILE A 139 -2.09 -8.64 5.03
N ARG A 140 -1.63 -7.49 4.52
CA ARG A 140 -1.26 -6.35 5.37
C ARG A 140 -2.45 -5.80 6.16
N ALA A 141 -3.65 -5.79 5.58
CA ALA A 141 -4.85 -5.34 6.28
C ALA A 141 -5.21 -6.29 7.43
N ILE A 142 -5.16 -7.60 7.19
CA ILE A 142 -5.40 -8.65 8.19
C ILE A 142 -4.38 -8.57 9.33
N GLU A 143 -3.08 -8.46 9.02
CA GLU A 143 -2.00 -8.31 10.02
C GLU A 143 -2.19 -7.08 10.92
N ASN A 144 -2.78 -6.01 10.38
CA ASN A 144 -3.08 -4.77 11.10
C ASN A 144 -4.51 -4.73 11.64
N ARG A 145 -5.25 -5.84 11.59
CA ARG A 145 -6.65 -5.94 12.05
C ARG A 145 -7.55 -4.83 11.48
N TYR A 146 -7.31 -4.45 10.22
CA TYR A 146 -8.04 -3.39 9.52
C TYR A 146 -7.96 -1.99 10.16
N ASP A 147 -6.98 -1.75 11.03
CA ASP A 147 -6.73 -0.43 11.60
C ASP A 147 -6.16 0.51 10.51
N PRO A 148 -6.83 1.64 10.21
CA PRO A 148 -6.40 2.57 9.16
C PRO A 148 -5.05 3.24 9.46
N TYR A 149 -4.79 3.58 10.72
CA TYR A 149 -3.57 4.24 11.15
C TYR A 149 -2.38 3.29 10.98
N LEU A 150 -2.49 2.07 11.53
CA LEU A 150 -1.43 1.06 11.45
C LEU A 150 -1.16 0.59 10.01
N GLN A 151 -2.21 0.39 9.19
CA GLN A 151 -2.04 0.06 7.78
C GLN A 151 -1.21 1.12 7.04
N THR A 152 -1.49 2.40 7.31
CA THR A 152 -0.79 3.53 6.68
C THR A 152 0.65 3.64 7.18
N ARG A 153 0.86 3.61 8.51
CA ARG A 153 2.20 3.72 9.12
C ARG A 153 3.14 2.62 8.67
N LYS A 154 2.71 1.35 8.75
CA LYS A 154 3.54 0.22 8.29
C LYS A 154 3.87 0.31 6.80
N ARG A 155 2.95 0.84 5.98
CA ARG A 155 3.22 1.02 4.56
C ARG A 155 4.24 2.13 4.29
N ILE A 156 4.22 3.20 5.07
CA ILE A 156 5.22 4.27 5.01
C ILE A 156 6.60 3.78 5.46
N GLU A 157 6.67 3.05 6.57
CA GLU A 157 7.90 2.43 7.06
C GLU A 157 8.51 1.51 6.00
N GLN A 158 7.68 0.68 5.35
CA GLN A 158 8.12 -0.15 4.24
C GLN A 158 8.65 0.68 3.05
N TYR A 159 8.09 1.85 2.76
CA TYR A 159 8.63 2.74 1.73
C TYR A 159 9.99 3.31 2.13
N GLU A 160 10.15 3.68 3.40
CA GLU A 160 11.40 4.19 3.96
C GLU A 160 12.52 3.14 3.94
N GLU A 161 12.24 1.90 4.38
CA GLU A 161 13.18 0.78 4.35
C GLU A 161 13.70 0.48 2.93
N ASN A 162 12.80 0.59 1.95
CA ASN A 162 13.14 0.41 0.53
C ASN A 162 13.79 1.66 -0.10
N GLY A 163 13.94 2.75 0.65
CA GLY A 163 14.55 4.00 0.18
C GLY A 163 13.70 4.77 -0.83
N HIS A 164 12.39 4.53 -0.88
CA HIS A 164 11.46 5.28 -1.73
C HIS A 164 11.08 6.62 -1.09
N ASN A 165 10.86 7.64 -1.91
CA ASN A 165 10.35 8.92 -1.44
C ASN A 165 8.83 8.79 -1.20
N TYR A 166 8.36 9.29 -0.06
CA TYR A 166 6.96 9.31 0.36
C TYR A 166 6.46 10.73 0.70
N ASP A 167 7.10 11.80 0.21
CA ASP A 167 6.67 13.20 0.41
C ASP A 167 5.25 13.46 -0.11
N LYS A 168 4.82 12.71 -1.14
CA LYS A 168 3.49 12.79 -1.74
C LYS A 168 2.85 11.42 -1.70
N VAL A 169 1.68 11.33 -1.08
CA VAL A 169 0.93 10.09 -0.91
C VAL A 169 -0.41 10.18 -1.65
N GLU A 170 -0.76 9.10 -2.33
CA GLU A 170 -2.10 8.88 -2.88
C GLU A 170 -2.73 7.69 -2.18
N PHE A 171 -3.85 7.89 -1.51
CA PHE A 171 -4.60 6.81 -0.87
C PHE A 171 -5.52 6.10 -1.87
N ILE A 172 -5.65 4.79 -1.71
CA ILE A 172 -6.64 3.96 -2.41
C ILE A 172 -7.40 3.17 -1.37
N ILE A 173 -8.67 3.51 -1.15
CA ILE A 173 -9.55 2.84 -0.20
C ILE A 173 -10.28 1.72 -0.92
N MET A 174 -9.93 0.49 -0.55
CA MET A 174 -10.43 -0.73 -1.17
C MET A 174 -11.49 -1.42 -0.31
N GLY A 175 -12.34 -2.19 -0.99
CA GLY A 175 -13.41 -2.99 -0.37
C GLY A 175 -14.79 -2.77 -1.01
N GLY A 176 -14.89 -1.91 -2.03
CA GLY A 176 -16.06 -1.72 -2.89
C GLY A 176 -17.32 -1.12 -2.26
N THR A 177 -17.50 -1.21 -0.94
CA THR A 177 -18.73 -0.78 -0.24
C THR A 177 -18.46 0.11 0.97
N PHE A 178 -17.28 0.75 1.05
CA PHE A 178 -16.91 1.66 2.15
C PHE A 178 -18.00 2.69 2.47
N MET A 179 -18.62 3.28 1.45
CA MET A 179 -19.68 4.28 1.60
C MET A 179 -21.00 3.75 2.18
N SER A 180 -21.14 2.44 2.32
CA SER A 180 -22.29 1.82 3.00
C SER A 180 -22.14 1.71 4.51
N LEU A 181 -20.92 1.95 5.03
CA LEU A 181 -20.64 1.91 6.45
C LEU A 181 -21.21 3.15 7.18
N PRO A 182 -21.48 3.03 8.49
CA PRO A 182 -21.94 4.16 9.31
C PRO A 182 -21.01 5.37 9.22
N GLU A 183 -21.57 6.57 9.30
CA GLU A 183 -20.85 7.85 9.21
C GLU A 183 -19.71 7.94 10.23
N ASP A 184 -19.95 7.57 11.48
CA ASP A 184 -18.93 7.58 12.54
C ASP A 184 -17.72 6.71 12.21
N TYR A 185 -17.95 5.55 11.57
CA TYR A 185 -16.86 4.68 11.14
C TYR A 185 -16.12 5.28 9.94
N ARG A 186 -16.83 5.89 8.98
CA ARG A 186 -16.21 6.55 7.83
C ARG A 186 -15.36 7.73 8.29
N ASP A 187 -15.85 8.56 9.21
CA ASP A 187 -15.10 9.66 9.82
C ASP A 187 -13.85 9.13 10.53
N TYR A 188 -14.01 8.17 11.44
CA TYR A 188 -12.89 7.53 12.13
C TYR A 188 -11.85 6.99 11.13
N PHE A 189 -12.28 6.31 10.08
CA PHE A 189 -11.38 5.70 9.11
C PHE A 189 -10.55 6.77 8.38
N ILE A 190 -11.21 7.78 7.80
CA ILE A 190 -10.56 8.83 7.02
C ILE A 190 -9.66 9.71 7.89
N ARG A 191 -10.14 10.10 9.08
CA ARG A 191 -9.37 10.88 10.05
C ARG A 191 -8.04 10.21 10.37
N ASN A 192 -8.06 8.91 10.68
CA ASN A 192 -6.85 8.16 11.01
C ASN A 192 -5.88 8.00 9.82
N LEU A 193 -6.36 8.01 8.57
CA LEU A 193 -5.47 8.03 7.40
C LEU A 193 -4.67 9.34 7.34
N HIS A 194 -5.34 10.47 7.54
CA HIS A 194 -4.70 11.79 7.57
C HIS A 194 -3.78 11.96 8.79
N ASP A 195 -4.22 11.51 9.97
CA ASP A 195 -3.44 11.53 11.20
C ASP A 195 -2.17 10.68 11.10
N ALA A 196 -2.20 9.57 10.37
CA ALA A 196 -1.01 8.75 10.13
C ALA A 196 0.08 9.49 9.31
N LEU A 197 -0.31 10.44 8.46
CA LEU A 197 0.60 11.28 7.69
C LEU A 197 1.07 12.51 8.47
N SER A 198 0.15 13.18 9.17
CA SER A 198 0.42 14.42 9.90
C SER A 198 1.14 14.18 11.24
N GLY A 199 0.93 13.02 11.86
CA GLY A 199 1.37 12.73 13.22
C GLY A 199 0.50 13.40 14.31
N HIS A 200 -0.56 14.10 13.91
CA HIS A 200 -1.54 14.70 14.83
C HIS A 200 -2.59 13.65 15.24
N THR A 201 -3.32 13.91 16.33
CA THR A 201 -4.50 13.12 16.71
C THR A 201 -5.70 14.04 16.68
N SER A 202 -6.47 13.94 15.60
CA SER A 202 -7.59 14.84 15.34
C SER A 202 -8.87 14.30 15.98
N THR A 203 -9.92 15.11 16.08
CA THR A 203 -11.24 14.71 16.60
C THR A 203 -12.28 14.52 15.49
N SER A 204 -12.10 15.18 14.35
CA SER A 204 -12.96 15.10 13.16
C SER A 204 -12.14 15.02 11.88
N VAL A 205 -12.76 14.59 10.76
CA VAL A 205 -12.10 14.62 9.45
C VAL A 205 -11.69 16.03 9.03
N ASP A 206 -12.52 17.05 9.27
CA ASP A 206 -12.22 18.44 8.87
C ASP A 206 -10.93 18.94 9.54
N GLU A 207 -10.74 18.61 10.82
CA GLU A 207 -9.51 18.89 11.56
C GLU A 207 -8.32 18.12 10.97
N ALA A 208 -8.49 16.82 10.72
CA ALA A 208 -7.43 15.95 10.20
C ALA A 208 -6.93 16.40 8.83
N VAL A 209 -7.84 16.81 7.93
CA VAL A 209 -7.50 17.34 6.61
C VAL A 209 -6.68 18.63 6.75
N LYS A 210 -7.11 19.56 7.62
CA LYS A 210 -6.40 20.83 7.85
C LYS A 210 -4.98 20.63 8.37
N TYR A 211 -4.77 19.70 9.31
CA TYR A 211 -3.41 19.37 9.76
C TYR A 211 -2.59 18.61 8.71
N SER A 212 -3.24 17.77 7.90
CA SER A 212 -2.61 17.06 6.81
C SER A 212 -2.07 18.00 5.72
N GLU A 213 -2.70 19.16 5.47
CA GLU A 213 -2.21 20.16 4.51
C GLU A 213 -0.85 20.76 4.89
N LEU A 214 -0.59 20.91 6.19
CA LEU A 214 0.64 21.47 6.76
C LEU A 214 1.73 20.40 7.00
N SER A 215 1.38 19.12 6.85
CA SER A 215 2.30 18.02 7.07
C SER A 215 3.41 17.95 6.02
N LYS A 216 4.54 17.32 6.40
CA LYS A 216 5.67 17.08 5.47
C LYS A 216 5.27 16.11 4.37
N THR A 217 4.56 15.05 4.73
CA THR A 217 4.04 14.04 3.81
C THR A 217 2.60 14.37 3.43
N LYS A 218 2.40 14.88 2.21
CA LYS A 218 1.11 15.39 1.79
C LYS A 218 0.26 14.31 1.14
N CYS A 219 -1.02 14.25 1.52
CA CYS A 219 -2.03 13.54 0.74
C CYS A 219 -2.37 14.38 -0.50
N ILE A 220 -1.96 13.91 -1.68
CA ILE A 220 -2.24 14.61 -2.95
C ILE A 220 -3.49 14.09 -3.66
N GLY A 221 -4.03 12.97 -3.19
CA GLY A 221 -5.23 12.37 -3.76
C GLY A 221 -5.71 11.18 -2.95
N MET A 222 -7.00 10.94 -3.06
CA MET A 222 -7.66 9.80 -2.43
C MET A 222 -8.63 9.21 -3.44
N THR A 223 -8.46 7.91 -3.68
CA THR A 223 -9.34 7.11 -4.51
C THR A 223 -10.24 6.29 -3.61
N ILE A 224 -11.55 6.40 -3.81
CA ILE A 224 -12.54 5.58 -3.08
C ILE A 224 -13.18 4.61 -4.07
N GLU A 225 -13.13 3.31 -3.77
CA GLU A 225 -13.92 2.32 -4.47
C GLU A 225 -15.36 2.32 -3.95
N THR A 226 -16.34 2.37 -4.86
CA THR A 226 -17.74 2.31 -4.49
C THR A 226 -18.60 1.58 -5.53
N ARG A 227 -19.85 1.32 -5.16
CA ARG A 227 -20.88 0.86 -6.09
C ARG A 227 -21.65 2.04 -6.68
N PRO A 228 -22.22 1.91 -7.89
CA PRO A 228 -23.02 2.97 -8.51
C PRO A 228 -24.15 3.51 -7.62
N ASP A 229 -24.83 2.62 -6.87
CA ASP A 229 -25.91 2.94 -5.94
C ASP A 229 -25.47 3.81 -4.74
N TYR A 230 -24.17 3.88 -4.46
CA TYR A 230 -23.59 4.72 -3.43
C TYR A 230 -22.90 5.99 -3.97
N CYS A 231 -23.32 6.47 -5.15
CA CYS A 231 -22.85 7.73 -5.76
C CYS A 231 -23.91 8.85 -5.77
N LEU A 232 -24.83 8.86 -4.79
CA LEU A 232 -25.84 9.93 -4.63
C LEU A 232 -25.19 11.25 -4.17
N LYS A 233 -25.88 12.40 -4.36
CA LYS A 233 -25.43 13.74 -3.91
C LYS A 233 -24.77 13.72 -2.54
N ARG A 234 -25.46 13.16 -1.55
CA ARG A 234 -25.01 13.13 -0.15
C ARG A 234 -23.66 12.41 -0.02
N HIS A 235 -23.49 11.28 -0.71
CA HIS A 235 -22.26 10.49 -0.65
C HIS A 235 -21.12 11.23 -1.36
N LEU A 236 -21.41 11.90 -2.47
CA LEU A 236 -20.41 12.72 -3.17
C LEU A 236 -19.96 13.91 -2.30
N SER A 237 -20.89 14.57 -1.60
CA SER A 237 -20.55 15.62 -0.63
C SER A 237 -19.64 15.09 0.48
N ASP A 238 -19.92 13.91 1.04
CA ASP A 238 -19.06 13.28 2.04
C ASP A 238 -17.67 12.96 1.46
N MET A 239 -17.60 12.38 0.26
CA MET A 239 -16.34 12.06 -0.40
C MET A 239 -15.48 13.31 -0.62
N LEU A 240 -16.08 14.43 -1.03
CA LEU A 240 -15.38 15.69 -1.19
C LEU A 240 -14.83 16.20 0.15
N LYS A 241 -15.61 16.11 1.24
CA LYS A 241 -15.13 16.44 2.59
C LYS A 241 -13.97 15.57 3.03
N TYR A 242 -13.97 14.29 2.65
CA TYR A 242 -12.87 13.36 2.94
C TYR A 242 -11.60 13.66 2.13
N GLY A 243 -11.62 14.60 1.19
CA GLY A 243 -10.49 14.87 0.29
C GLY A 243 -10.37 13.86 -0.86
N CYS A 244 -11.47 13.17 -1.20
CA CYS A 244 -11.53 12.29 -2.37
C CYS A 244 -11.32 13.09 -3.66
N THR A 245 -10.45 12.58 -4.54
CA THR A 245 -10.14 13.20 -5.84
C THR A 245 -10.47 12.29 -7.02
N ARG A 246 -10.61 10.98 -6.78
CA ARG A 246 -10.95 9.98 -7.80
C ARG A 246 -11.95 8.98 -7.25
N LEU A 247 -12.93 8.61 -8.05
CA LEU A 247 -13.95 7.64 -7.68
C LEU A 247 -13.89 6.43 -8.61
N GLU A 248 -13.68 5.24 -8.06
CA GLU A 248 -13.73 4.01 -8.83
C GLU A 248 -15.07 3.31 -8.64
N ILE A 249 -15.83 3.21 -9.73
CA ILE A 249 -17.20 2.66 -9.70
C ILE A 249 -17.20 1.26 -10.32
N GLY A 250 -17.61 0.26 -9.52
CA GLY A 250 -17.73 -1.12 -9.99
C GLY A 250 -18.95 -1.37 -10.88
N VAL A 251 -18.93 -0.93 -12.14
CA VAL A 251 -20.04 -1.12 -13.11
C VAL A 251 -20.18 -2.59 -13.52
N GLN A 252 -19.05 -3.23 -13.82
CA GLN A 252 -18.92 -4.64 -14.24
C GLN A 252 -19.50 -4.94 -15.63
N SER A 253 -20.76 -4.60 -15.89
CA SER A 253 -21.40 -4.74 -17.20
C SER A 253 -22.30 -3.56 -17.53
N VAL A 254 -22.39 -3.21 -18.80
CA VAL A 254 -23.31 -2.19 -19.35
C VAL A 254 -24.62 -2.80 -19.89
N TYR A 255 -24.78 -4.12 -19.76
CA TYR A 255 -25.95 -4.87 -20.19
C TYR A 255 -26.83 -5.22 -18.98
N GLU A 256 -28.13 -4.97 -19.12
CA GLU A 256 -29.09 -5.07 -18.01
C GLU A 256 -29.38 -6.52 -17.61
N ASP A 257 -29.46 -7.40 -18.60
CA ASP A 257 -29.60 -8.85 -18.43
C ASP A 257 -28.44 -9.41 -17.62
N VAL A 258 -27.19 -9.10 -17.97
CA VAL A 258 -26.00 -9.55 -17.23
C VAL A 258 -26.03 -9.03 -15.79
N ALA A 259 -26.36 -7.75 -15.58
CA ALA A 259 -26.41 -7.17 -14.23
C ALA A 259 -27.49 -7.84 -13.34
N ARG A 260 -28.64 -8.20 -13.93
CA ARG A 260 -29.72 -8.91 -13.26
C ARG A 260 -29.33 -10.36 -12.97
N ASP A 261 -28.84 -11.08 -13.97
CA ASP A 261 -28.58 -12.52 -13.88
C ASP A 261 -27.38 -12.83 -12.97
N THR A 262 -26.44 -11.87 -12.83
CA THR A 262 -25.31 -11.97 -11.88
C THR A 262 -25.61 -11.43 -10.48
N ASN A 263 -26.86 -11.06 -10.21
CA ASN A 263 -27.30 -10.49 -8.94
C ASN A 263 -26.49 -9.25 -8.50
N ARG A 264 -26.20 -8.32 -9.44
CA ARG A 264 -25.35 -7.15 -9.15
C ARG A 264 -26.02 -6.15 -8.19
N GLY A 265 -27.35 -6.13 -8.16
CA GLY A 265 -28.15 -5.26 -7.29
C GLY A 265 -28.20 -3.79 -7.72
N HIS A 266 -27.92 -3.47 -8.99
CA HIS A 266 -28.16 -2.14 -9.58
C HIS A 266 -28.57 -2.27 -11.06
N THR A 267 -29.14 -1.19 -11.61
CA THR A 267 -29.59 -1.13 -13.02
C THR A 267 -28.69 -0.20 -13.84
N LYS A 268 -28.56 -0.46 -15.14
CA LYS A 268 -27.85 0.44 -16.07
C LYS A 268 -28.45 1.84 -16.04
N LYS A 269 -29.78 1.96 -15.92
CA LYS A 269 -30.47 3.25 -15.84
C LYS A 269 -30.01 4.05 -14.61
N LEU A 270 -29.85 3.39 -13.47
CA LEU A 270 -29.29 4.01 -12.26
C LEU A 270 -27.85 4.45 -12.50
N PHE A 271 -27.01 3.59 -13.09
CA PHE A 271 -25.63 3.93 -13.41
C PHE A 271 -25.53 5.16 -14.33
N VAL A 272 -26.22 5.17 -15.48
CA VAL A 272 -26.19 6.30 -16.42
C VAL A 272 -26.66 7.60 -15.75
N ARG A 273 -27.70 7.51 -14.91
CA ARG A 273 -28.20 8.67 -14.17
C ARG A 273 -27.15 9.21 -13.20
N LEU A 274 -26.46 8.34 -12.47
CA LEU A 274 -25.51 8.72 -11.42
C LEU A 274 -24.11 9.03 -11.94
N PHE A 275 -23.72 8.50 -13.10
CA PHE A 275 -22.38 8.69 -13.67
C PHE A 275 -22.06 10.16 -13.99
N ASN A 276 -23.06 10.97 -14.31
CA ASN A 276 -22.85 12.40 -14.55
C ASN A 276 -22.53 13.17 -13.26
N TRP A 277 -22.93 12.67 -12.10
CA TRP A 277 -22.85 13.41 -10.84
C TRP A 277 -21.41 13.57 -10.33
N PRO A 278 -20.56 12.52 -10.28
CA PRO A 278 -19.15 12.66 -9.98
C PRO A 278 -18.44 13.63 -10.93
N LYS A 279 -18.77 13.58 -12.23
CA LYS A 279 -18.18 14.49 -13.23
C LYS A 279 -18.54 15.94 -12.96
N THR A 280 -19.80 16.21 -12.63
CA THR A 280 -20.24 17.56 -12.23
C THR A 280 -19.59 18.01 -10.91
N ALA A 281 -19.28 17.07 -10.02
CA ALA A 281 -18.54 17.31 -8.78
C ALA A 281 -17.00 17.37 -8.96
N ALA A 282 -16.51 17.40 -10.21
CA ALA A 282 -15.09 17.44 -10.56
C ALA A 282 -14.23 16.25 -10.04
N LEU A 283 -14.86 15.13 -9.69
CA LEU A 283 -14.16 13.89 -9.37
C LEU A 283 -13.72 13.17 -10.65
N LYS A 284 -12.49 12.64 -10.62
CA LYS A 284 -11.94 11.81 -11.70
C LYS A 284 -12.56 10.43 -11.72
#